data_AF-A0A395NJY9-F1
#
_entry.id   AF-A0A395NJY9-F1
#
_cell.length_a   1.000
_cell.length_b   1.000
_cell.length_c   1.000
_cell.angle_alpha   90.00
_cell.angle_beta   90.00
_cell.angle_gamma   90.00
#
_symmetry.space_group_name_H-M   'P 1'
#
loop_
_entity.id
_entity.type
_entity.pdbx_description
1 polymer ?
#
loop_
_entity_poly.entity_id
_entity_poly.type
_entity_poly.pdbx_seq_one_letter_code
_entity_poly.pdbx_strand_id
1 'polypeptide(L)'
;MPVIARDHIKRRRSITNAQRRALRAWFFDETTTSSCSNGSKTHIDASAWWEQMYGYRLNSSTISEILSYKYAPLDEVTGLDTGAHGNRKRDRAAKWEQLEEELSEWLRRHEQGTGTRVSGSMLRKEATKLWLQLPCYRGQPCPKWSDGWKARFQARYNMYSSHSSLRENSSSNSTA
;
A
#
# COMPACT_ATOMS: atom_id res chain seq x y z
N MET A 1 1.10 -20.71 -42.96
CA MET A 1 1.33 -20.91 -41.50
C MET A 1 2.79 -20.65 -41.22
N PRO A 2 3.12 -19.67 -40.38
CA PRO A 2 3.69 -20.02 -39.08
C PRO A 2 3.10 -19.21 -37.92
N VAL A 3 3.10 -19.84 -36.75
CA VAL A 3 2.52 -19.37 -35.49
C VAL A 3 3.58 -18.56 -34.76
N ILE A 4 3.41 -17.24 -34.64
CA ILE A 4 4.33 -16.38 -33.88
C ILE A 4 4.18 -16.69 -32.38
N ALA A 5 5.32 -16.94 -31.76
CA ALA A 5 5.50 -17.39 -30.39
C ALA A 5 4.79 -16.49 -29.37
N ARG A 6 4.28 -17.15 -28.33
CA ARG A 6 3.60 -16.57 -27.18
C ARG A 6 4.51 -15.55 -26.50
N ASP A 7 4.12 -14.29 -26.62
CA ASP A 7 4.69 -13.16 -25.91
C ASP A 7 4.66 -13.46 -24.39
N HIS A 8 5.84 -13.61 -23.79
CA HIS A 8 5.94 -13.79 -22.35
C HIS A 8 5.55 -12.46 -21.72
N ILE A 9 4.32 -12.37 -21.17
CA ILE A 9 3.90 -11.23 -20.38
C ILE A 9 4.88 -11.13 -19.20
N LYS A 10 5.93 -10.30 -19.35
CA LYS A 10 6.81 -9.90 -18.26
C LYS A 10 5.91 -9.25 -17.23
N ARG A 11 5.51 -10.01 -16.21
CA ARG A 11 4.71 -9.50 -15.10
C ARG A 11 5.50 -8.35 -14.49
N ARG A 12 4.97 -7.12 -14.61
CA ARG A 12 5.59 -5.94 -14.01
C ARG A 12 5.73 -6.23 -12.51
N ARG A 13 6.96 -6.35 -12.04
CA ARG A 13 7.23 -6.52 -10.60
C ARG A 13 6.82 -5.23 -9.91
N SER A 14 5.95 -5.36 -8.92
CA SER A 14 5.47 -4.20 -8.18
C SER A 14 6.50 -3.76 -7.16
N ILE A 15 6.99 -2.54 -7.28
CA ILE A 15 7.89 -1.92 -6.31
C ILE A 15 7.08 -1.34 -5.15
N THR A 16 7.43 -1.69 -3.92
CA THR A 16 6.77 -1.18 -2.70
C THR A 16 7.34 0.17 -2.28
N ASN A 17 6.58 0.95 -1.51
CA ASN A 17 7.04 2.21 -0.94
C ASN A 17 8.27 2.01 -0.03
N ALA A 18 8.34 0.91 0.72
CA ALA A 18 9.52 0.57 1.51
C ALA A 18 10.78 0.40 0.64
N GLN A 19 10.66 -0.28 -0.51
CA GLN A 19 11.78 -0.46 -1.43
C GLN A 19 12.21 0.88 -2.08
N ARG A 20 11.24 1.73 -2.45
CA ARG A 20 11.54 3.08 -2.96
C ARG A 20 12.29 3.91 -1.92
N ARG A 21 11.81 3.91 -0.67
CA ARG A 21 12.44 4.62 0.44
C ARG A 21 13.84 4.12 0.71
N ALA A 22 14.07 2.80 0.68
CA ALA A 22 15.39 2.23 0.88
C ALA A 22 16.39 2.71 -0.20
N LEU A 23 15.96 2.75 -1.47
CA LEU A 23 16.80 3.27 -2.56
C LEU A 23 17.08 4.77 -2.39
N ARG A 24 16.07 5.56 -2.03
CA ARG A 24 16.23 7.00 -1.80
C ARG A 24 17.15 7.29 -0.63
N ALA A 25 16.94 6.60 0.50
CA ALA A 25 17.80 6.71 1.68
C ALA A 25 19.25 6.40 1.32
N TRP A 26 19.51 5.30 0.62
CA TRP A 26 20.87 4.97 0.18
C TRP A 26 21.43 6.00 -0.82
N PHE A 27 20.62 6.49 -1.76
CA PHE A 27 21.09 7.41 -2.79
C PHE A 27 21.48 8.78 -2.23
N PHE A 28 20.66 9.33 -1.34
CA PHE A 28 20.86 10.66 -0.73
C PHE A 28 21.73 10.64 0.54
N ASP A 29 22.09 9.47 1.06
CA ASP A 29 22.99 9.36 2.21
C ASP A 29 24.42 9.78 1.84
N GLU A 30 24.90 10.87 2.41
CA GLU A 30 26.23 11.43 2.14
C GLU A 30 27.38 10.53 2.62
N THR A 31 27.12 9.57 3.51
CA THR A 31 28.14 8.66 4.06
C THR A 31 28.49 7.50 3.14
N THR A 32 27.65 7.23 2.14
CA THR A 32 27.88 6.15 1.17
C THR A 32 28.60 6.71 -0.07
N THR A 33 29.92 6.51 -0.12
CA THR A 33 30.77 6.98 -1.22
C THR A 33 30.59 6.11 -2.48
N SER A 34 30.40 6.74 -3.64
CA SER A 34 30.40 6.03 -4.93
C SER A 34 31.82 5.67 -5.37
N SER A 35 31.97 4.56 -6.11
CA SER A 35 33.27 4.13 -6.62
C SER A 35 33.78 4.99 -7.80
N CYS A 36 32.97 5.93 -8.30
CA CYS A 36 33.25 6.74 -9.48
C CYS A 36 33.62 8.18 -9.05
N SER A 37 34.91 8.50 -9.19
CA SER A 37 35.74 9.68 -8.89
C SER A 37 35.17 11.12 -8.77
N ASN A 38 33.91 11.37 -8.40
CA ASN A 38 33.43 12.73 -8.16
C ASN A 38 32.25 12.79 -7.16
N GLY A 39 32.37 12.10 -6.02
CA GLY A 39 31.55 12.25 -4.81
C GLY A 39 30.04 11.95 -4.90
N SER A 40 29.47 11.92 -6.10
CA SER A 40 28.04 11.82 -6.37
C SER A 40 27.70 10.41 -6.85
N LYS A 41 26.63 9.83 -6.30
CA LYS A 41 26.11 8.54 -6.77
C LYS A 41 25.41 8.70 -8.11
N THR A 42 25.60 7.75 -9.00
CA THR A 42 24.97 7.75 -10.32
C THR A 42 23.78 6.80 -10.38
N HIS A 43 22.94 6.92 -11.42
CA HIS A 43 21.86 5.97 -11.67
C HIS A 43 22.35 4.54 -11.94
N ILE A 44 23.60 4.39 -12.40
CA ILE A 44 24.22 3.07 -12.61
C ILE A 44 24.50 2.43 -11.25
N ASP A 45 25.06 3.20 -10.32
CA ASP A 45 25.32 2.73 -8.95
C ASP A 45 24.01 2.36 -8.24
N ALA A 46 22.96 3.16 -8.41
CA ALA A 46 21.61 2.87 -7.92
C ALA A 46 21.04 1.55 -8.46
N SER A 47 21.28 1.25 -9.74
CA SER A 47 20.85 -0.03 -10.33
C SER A 47 21.64 -1.22 -9.75
N ALA A 48 22.95 -1.05 -9.54
CA ALA A 48 23.81 -2.10 -9.00
C ALA A 48 23.46 -2.40 -7.54
N TRP A 49 23.29 -1.36 -6.72
CA TRP A 49 22.83 -1.49 -5.34
C TRP A 49 21.47 -2.19 -5.27
N TRP A 50 20.52 -1.83 -6.13
CA TRP A 50 19.21 -2.46 -6.16
C TRP A 50 19.27 -3.95 -6.53
N GLU A 51 20.11 -4.31 -7.49
CA GLU A 51 20.32 -5.69 -7.89
C GLU A 51 20.90 -6.53 -6.75
N GLN A 52 21.85 -5.97 -6.01
CA GLN A 52 22.43 -6.62 -4.83
C GLN A 52 21.38 -6.82 -3.73
N MET A 53 20.53 -5.81 -3.48
CA MET A 53 19.55 -5.85 -2.39
C MET A 53 18.30 -6.70 -2.70
N TYR A 54 17.84 -6.71 -3.95
CA TYR A 54 16.55 -7.30 -4.33
C TYR A 54 16.63 -8.38 -5.43
N GLY A 55 17.82 -8.67 -5.96
CA GLY A 55 18.06 -9.76 -6.92
C GLY A 55 17.53 -9.51 -8.33
N TYR A 56 17.33 -8.24 -8.74
CA TYR A 56 16.99 -7.88 -10.12
C TYR A 56 17.42 -6.44 -10.44
N ARG A 57 17.66 -6.12 -11.71
CA ARG A 57 17.98 -4.74 -12.13
C ARG A 57 16.75 -3.88 -12.36
N LEU A 58 16.86 -2.59 -12.03
CA LEU A 58 15.91 -1.57 -12.45
C LEU A 58 16.36 -0.90 -13.75
N ASN A 59 15.40 -0.49 -14.56
CA ASN A 59 15.66 0.37 -15.70
C ASN A 59 15.94 1.80 -15.23
N SER A 60 16.78 2.53 -15.96
CA SER A 60 17.12 3.93 -15.64
C SER A 60 15.89 4.83 -15.50
N SER A 61 14.83 4.60 -16.28
CA SER A 61 13.57 5.35 -16.16
C SER A 61 12.87 5.11 -14.82
N THR A 62 12.92 3.88 -14.30
CA THR A 62 12.34 3.53 -12.99
C THR A 62 13.16 4.12 -11.86
N ILE A 63 14.50 4.10 -11.97
CA ILE A 63 15.39 4.73 -10.99
C ILE A 63 15.12 6.24 -10.93
N SER A 64 15.09 6.92 -12.08
CA SER A 64 14.76 8.34 -12.16
C SER A 64 13.37 8.65 -11.58
N GLU A 65 12.36 7.81 -11.84
CA GLU A 65 11.03 7.98 -11.25
C GLU A 65 11.07 7.86 -9.73
N ILE A 66 11.81 6.89 -9.17
CA ILE A 66 11.93 6.69 -7.71
C ILE A 66 12.69 7.85 -7.04
N LEU A 67 13.72 8.38 -7.68
CA LEU A 67 14.53 9.49 -7.17
C LEU A 67 13.85 10.86 -7.34
N SER A 68 12.81 10.97 -8.16
CA SER A 68 12.02 12.19 -8.36
C SER A 68 11.37 12.73 -7.06
N TYR A 69 11.07 14.04 -7.04
CA TYR A 69 10.36 14.73 -5.96
C TYR A 69 9.03 14.06 -5.57
N LYS A 70 8.39 13.35 -6.52
CA LYS A 70 7.14 12.60 -6.31
C LYS A 70 7.21 11.66 -5.10
N TYR A 71 8.40 11.19 -4.77
CA TYR A 71 8.64 10.28 -3.66
C TYR A 71 9.44 10.91 -2.51
N ALA A 72 9.74 12.21 -2.54
CA ALA A 72 10.36 12.92 -1.42
C ALA A 72 9.60 12.77 -0.09
N PRO A 73 8.24 12.77 -0.07
CA PRO A 73 7.50 12.55 1.18
C PRO A 73 7.74 11.20 1.85
N LEU A 74 8.31 10.21 1.15
CA LEU A 74 8.66 8.91 1.74
C LEU A 74 9.88 8.98 2.67
N ASP A 75 10.71 10.02 2.53
CA ASP A 75 11.94 10.17 3.30
C ASP A 75 11.62 10.64 4.74
N GLU A 76 10.50 11.35 4.93
CA GLU A 76 10.04 11.90 6.22
C GLU A 76 9.27 10.88 7.10
N VAL A 77 8.76 9.79 6.52
CA VAL A 77 7.97 8.78 7.24
C VAL A 77 8.86 7.95 8.16
N THR A 78 8.88 8.32 9.45
CA THR A 78 9.67 7.70 10.52
C THR A 78 8.79 6.90 11.50
N GLY A 79 9.22 5.67 11.80
CA GLY A 79 8.81 4.90 12.98
C GLY A 79 7.44 4.21 12.95
N LEU A 80 6.33 4.96 12.85
CA LEU A 80 5.01 4.44 13.26
C LEU A 80 4.15 3.85 12.12
N ASP A 81 4.45 4.22 10.87
CA ASP A 81 3.63 3.87 9.70
C ASP A 81 4.13 2.63 8.93
N THR A 82 5.23 2.04 9.40
CA THR A 82 6.10 1.15 8.63
C THR A 82 5.45 -0.18 8.22
N GLY A 83 4.46 -0.68 8.98
CA GLY A 83 3.80 -1.96 8.69
C GLY A 83 2.81 -1.88 7.52
N ALA A 84 1.81 -1.01 7.62
CA ALA A 84 0.78 -0.86 6.59
C ALA A 84 1.25 0.02 5.41
N HIS A 85 2.01 1.09 5.67
CA HIS A 85 2.49 1.98 4.60
C HIS A 85 3.72 1.46 3.85
N GLY A 86 4.57 0.65 4.50
CA GLY A 86 5.74 0.07 3.84
C GLY A 86 5.38 -0.92 2.72
N ASN A 87 4.32 -1.71 2.91
CA ASN A 87 3.84 -2.67 1.91
C ASN A 87 2.94 -2.02 0.83
N ARG A 88 2.54 -0.75 1.02
CA ARG A 88 1.75 -0.01 0.02
C ARG A 88 2.60 0.26 -1.22
N LYS A 89 2.01 -0.01 -2.38
CA LYS A 89 2.68 0.10 -3.68
C LYS A 89 2.54 1.49 -4.28
N ARG A 90 1.51 2.24 -3.88
CA ARG A 90 1.19 3.62 -4.28
C ARG A 90 0.32 4.26 -3.20
N ASP A 91 0.60 5.50 -2.83
CA ASP A 91 -0.39 6.34 -2.18
C ASP A 91 -1.33 6.86 -3.26
N ARG A 92 -2.53 6.27 -3.30
CA ARG A 92 -3.62 6.77 -4.12
C ARG A 92 -4.62 7.39 -3.18
N ALA A 93 -4.87 8.68 -3.41
CA ALA A 93 -6.06 9.38 -2.95
C ALA A 93 -7.29 8.46 -3.03
N ALA A 94 -8.14 8.55 -2.03
CA ALA A 94 -9.43 7.89 -2.08
C ALA A 94 -10.20 8.42 -3.29
N LYS A 95 -10.98 7.56 -3.96
CA LYS A 95 -11.82 8.02 -5.08
C LYS A 95 -12.91 8.98 -4.56
N TRP A 96 -13.29 8.82 -3.29
CA TRP A 96 -14.33 9.56 -2.60
C TRP A 96 -13.80 9.98 -1.24
N GLU A 97 -12.91 10.96 -1.20
CA GLU A 97 -12.19 11.37 0.01
C GLU A 97 -13.14 11.78 1.13
N GLN A 98 -14.09 12.67 0.85
CA GLN A 98 -15.07 13.14 1.84
C GLN A 98 -15.94 12.00 2.38
N LEU A 99 -16.32 11.04 1.52
CA LEU A 99 -17.05 9.86 1.98
C LEU A 99 -16.20 9.00 2.92
N GLU A 100 -14.95 8.72 2.53
CA GLU A 100 -14.07 7.85 3.30
C GLU A 100 -13.66 8.51 4.64
N GLU A 101 -13.53 9.83 4.69
CA GLU A 101 -13.30 10.61 5.90
C GLU A 101 -14.45 10.45 6.90
N GLU A 102 -15.68 10.80 6.51
CA GLU A 102 -16.88 10.64 7.35
C GLU A 102 -17.09 9.18 7.79
N LEU A 103 -16.86 8.24 6.86
CA LEU A 103 -17.00 6.81 7.15
C LEU A 103 -15.94 6.33 8.15
N SER A 104 -14.72 6.85 8.08
CA SER A 104 -13.66 6.53 9.03
C SER A 104 -13.94 7.09 10.42
N GLU A 105 -14.51 8.30 10.51
CA GLU A 105 -14.89 8.90 11.78
C GLU A 105 -16.05 8.15 12.42
N TRP A 106 -17.08 7.81 11.63
CA TRP A 106 -18.18 6.97 12.09
C TRP A 106 -17.67 5.63 12.61
N LEU A 107 -16.75 5.00 11.87
CA LEU A 107 -16.16 3.72 12.26
C LEU A 107 -15.45 3.82 13.61
N ARG A 108 -14.60 4.83 13.79
CA ARG A 108 -13.89 5.08 15.04
C ARG A 108 -14.85 5.28 16.22
N ARG A 109 -15.91 6.08 16.03
CA ARG A 109 -16.95 6.30 17.05
C ARG A 109 -17.70 5.01 17.40
N HIS A 110 -18.02 4.21 16.39
CA HIS A 110 -18.73 2.94 16.59
C HIS A 110 -17.89 1.93 17.38
N GLU A 111 -16.63 1.75 17.00
CA GLU A 111 -15.73 0.81 17.68
C GLU A 111 -15.43 1.24 19.12
N GLN A 112 -15.25 2.55 19.37
CA GLN A 112 -15.07 3.08 20.73
C GLN A 112 -16.32 2.93 21.61
N GLY A 113 -17.52 3.14 21.04
CA GLY A 113 -18.77 3.11 21.81
C GLY A 113 -19.30 1.69 22.08
N THR A 114 -19.14 0.77 21.12
CA THR A 114 -19.70 -0.59 21.22
C THR A 114 -18.68 -1.67 21.55
N GLY A 115 -17.37 -1.37 21.44
CA GLY A 115 -16.31 -2.36 21.53
C GLY A 115 -16.35 -3.44 20.44
N THR A 116 -17.27 -3.34 19.48
CA THR A 116 -17.53 -4.37 18.48
C THR A 116 -16.99 -3.93 17.12
N ARG A 117 -16.22 -4.83 16.48
CA ARG A 117 -15.64 -4.60 15.15
C ARG A 117 -16.73 -4.55 14.09
N VAL A 118 -16.67 -3.53 13.22
CA VAL A 118 -17.66 -3.36 12.15
C VAL A 118 -17.49 -4.41 11.06
N SER A 119 -18.56 -5.17 10.80
CA SER A 119 -18.59 -6.13 9.70
C SER A 119 -18.63 -5.43 8.33
N GLY A 120 -18.10 -6.08 7.29
CA GLY A 120 -18.06 -5.53 5.94
C GLY A 120 -19.45 -5.17 5.38
N SER A 121 -20.52 -5.86 5.78
CA SER A 121 -21.89 -5.53 5.38
C SER A 121 -22.38 -4.22 6.01
N MET A 122 -22.05 -4.00 7.28
CA MET A 122 -22.40 -2.80 8.04
C MET A 122 -21.64 -1.58 7.50
N LEU A 123 -20.36 -1.75 7.16
CA LEU A 123 -19.56 -0.72 6.50
C LEU A 123 -20.19 -0.27 5.16
N ARG A 124 -20.66 -1.22 4.34
CA ARG A 124 -21.32 -0.90 3.05
C ARG A 124 -22.65 -0.18 3.25
N LYS A 125 -23.42 -0.56 4.27
CA LYS A 125 -24.69 0.10 4.60
C LYS A 125 -24.44 1.55 5.00
N GLU A 126 -23.48 1.81 5.89
CA GLU A 126 -23.19 3.18 6.31
C GLU A 126 -22.59 4.01 5.17
N ALA A 127 -21.71 3.45 4.34
CA ALA A 127 -21.20 4.13 3.16
C ALA A 127 -22.32 4.57 2.20
N THR A 128 -23.35 3.73 2.03
CA THR A 128 -24.54 4.07 1.23
C THR A 128 -25.32 5.22 1.85
N LYS A 129 -25.48 5.21 3.17
CA LYS A 129 -26.20 6.27 3.91
C LYS A 129 -25.46 7.60 3.82
N LEU A 130 -24.15 7.61 4.07
CA LEU A 130 -23.30 8.79 3.94
C LEU A 130 -23.30 9.33 2.50
N TRP A 131 -23.29 8.46 1.48
CA TRP A 131 -23.39 8.88 0.09
C TRP A 131 -24.64 9.72 -0.20
N LEU A 132 -25.78 9.36 0.39
CA LEU A 132 -27.05 10.07 0.21
C LEU A 132 -27.14 11.35 1.04
N GLN A 133 -26.43 11.42 2.17
CA GLN A 133 -26.43 12.57 3.06
C GLN A 133 -25.43 13.66 2.64
N LEU A 134 -24.33 13.27 2.00
CA LEU A 134 -23.27 14.18 1.62
C LEU A 134 -23.70 15.10 0.46
N PRO A 135 -23.63 16.43 0.63
CA PRO A 135 -24.09 17.38 -0.38
C PRO A 135 -23.25 17.31 -1.67
N CYS A 136 -21.97 16.93 -1.57
CA CYS A 136 -21.06 16.78 -2.71
C CYS A 136 -21.39 15.60 -3.64
N TYR A 137 -22.13 14.59 -3.15
CA TYR A 137 -22.52 13.42 -3.94
C TYR A 137 -24.01 13.40 -4.28
N ARG A 138 -24.74 14.47 -3.93
CA ARG A 138 -26.17 14.60 -4.21
C ARG A 138 -26.43 14.52 -5.72
N GLY A 139 -27.34 13.64 -6.11
CA GLY A 139 -27.70 13.42 -7.52
C GLY A 139 -26.73 12.52 -8.30
N GLN A 140 -25.64 12.06 -7.70
CA GLN A 140 -24.77 11.06 -8.33
C GLN A 140 -25.27 9.63 -8.08
N PRO A 141 -25.11 8.71 -9.05
CA PRO A 141 -25.49 7.32 -8.86
C PRO A 141 -24.65 6.68 -7.75
N CYS A 142 -25.33 6.02 -6.81
CA CYS A 142 -24.68 5.35 -5.69
C CYS A 142 -23.71 4.27 -6.21
N PRO A 143 -22.43 4.29 -5.81
CA PRO A 143 -21.46 3.29 -6.22
C PRO A 143 -21.81 1.91 -5.68
N LYS A 144 -21.53 0.88 -6.48
CA LYS A 144 -21.48 -0.49 -5.94
C LYS A 144 -20.21 -0.66 -5.12
N TRP A 145 -20.38 -0.86 -3.82
CA TRP A 145 -19.28 -1.09 -2.88
C TRP A 145 -18.62 -2.46 -3.10
N SER A 146 -17.67 -2.51 -4.04
CA SER A 146 -16.91 -3.73 -4.34
C SER A 146 -16.03 -4.17 -3.17
N ASP A 147 -15.68 -5.46 -3.13
CA ASP A 147 -14.68 -5.98 -2.18
C ASP A 147 -13.32 -5.33 -2.34
N GLY A 148 -12.95 -4.92 -3.56
CA GLY A 148 -11.71 -4.18 -3.82
C GLY A 148 -11.71 -2.78 -3.19
N TRP A 149 -12.84 -2.08 -3.20
CA TRP A 149 -12.96 -0.79 -2.50
C TRP A 149 -12.86 -0.99 -0.98
N LYS A 150 -13.60 -1.95 -0.43
CA LYS A 150 -13.57 -2.29 1.00
C LYS A 150 -12.15 -2.62 1.47
N ALA A 151 -11.44 -3.48 0.76
CA ALA A 151 -10.06 -3.86 1.10
C ALA A 151 -9.11 -2.66 1.06
N ARG A 152 -9.30 -1.73 0.12
CA ARG A 152 -8.50 -0.50 0.02
C ARG A 152 -8.83 0.51 1.12
N PHE A 153 -10.10 0.65 1.47
CA PHE A 153 -10.54 1.45 2.62
C PHE A 153 -9.93 0.89 3.92
N GLN A 154 -10.06 -0.41 4.17
CA GLN A 154 -9.46 -1.09 5.32
C GLN A 154 -7.93 -0.91 5.40
N ALA A 155 -7.25 -1.00 4.25
CA ALA A 155 -5.81 -0.78 4.18
C ALA A 155 -5.40 0.69 4.39
N ARG A 156 -6.29 1.66 4.08
CA ARG A 156 -6.04 3.08 4.31
C ARG A 156 -6.21 3.48 5.77
N TYR A 157 -7.28 3.01 6.40
CA TYR A 157 -7.62 3.34 7.78
C TYR A 157 -7.13 2.29 8.78
N ASN A 158 -6.06 1.56 8.40
CA ASN A 158 -5.33 0.57 9.19
C ASN A 158 -6.20 -0.41 9.99
N MET A 159 -7.21 -1.01 9.34
CA MET A 159 -8.11 -1.98 9.98
C MET A 159 -7.48 -3.36 10.23
N TYR A 160 -6.17 -3.47 10.44
CA TYR A 160 -5.52 -4.73 10.82
C TYR A 160 -5.16 -4.72 12.30
N SER A 161 -6.17 -4.76 13.17
CA SER A 161 -5.99 -5.49 14.42
C SER A 161 -6.09 -6.99 14.09
N SER A 162 -4.92 -7.62 14.15
CA SER A 162 -4.66 -9.03 14.43
C SER A 162 -5.17 -10.07 13.43
N HIS A 163 -4.18 -10.77 12.90
CA HIS A 163 -4.22 -12.10 12.32
C HIS A 163 -4.86 -13.09 13.32
N SER A 164 -6.19 -13.14 13.43
CA SER A 164 -6.89 -14.23 14.12
C SER A 164 -6.93 -15.47 13.22
N SER A 165 -5.80 -16.17 13.18
CA SER A 165 -5.73 -17.62 12.92
C SER A 165 -4.38 -18.12 13.43
N LEU A 166 -4.18 -18.01 14.75
CA LEU A 166 -3.53 -19.12 15.43
C LEU A 166 -4.47 -20.30 15.24
N ARG A 167 -3.94 -21.37 14.63
CA ARG A 167 -4.57 -22.69 14.59
C ARG A 167 -4.82 -23.14 16.02
N GLU A 168 -6.02 -22.93 16.53
CA GLU A 168 -6.59 -23.85 17.51
C GLU A 168 -6.91 -25.15 16.77
N ASN A 169 -5.98 -26.11 16.86
CA ASN A 169 -6.32 -27.50 16.65
C ASN A 169 -5.62 -28.33 17.75
N SER A 170 -5.98 -28.02 19.00
CA SER A 170 -5.76 -28.86 20.16
C SER A 170 -7.11 -29.13 20.81
N SER A 171 -7.77 -30.21 20.38
CA SER A 171 -8.62 -31.05 21.21
C SER A 171 -8.73 -32.40 20.52
N SER A 172 -7.97 -33.38 21.01
CA SER A 172 -8.45 -34.36 22.00
C SER A 172 -9.27 -35.44 21.33
N ASN A 173 -8.63 -36.58 21.05
CA ASN A 173 -9.26 -37.88 21.15
C ASN A 173 -8.34 -38.79 21.97
N SER A 174 -8.61 -38.84 23.27
CA SER A 174 -8.38 -40.02 24.10
C SER A 174 -9.32 -41.15 23.68
N THR A 175 -9.03 -42.36 24.16
CA THR A 175 -9.78 -43.65 24.07
C THR A 175 -9.27 -44.51 22.91
N ALA A 176 -8.64 -45.67 23.10
CA ALA A 176 -8.60 -46.63 24.21
C ALA A 176 -7.21 -47.27 24.36
#